data_AF-A0A935Z057-F1
#
_entry.id   AF-A0A935Z057-F1
#
_cell.length_a   1.000
_cell.length_b   1.000
_cell.length_c   1.000
_cell.angle_alpha   90.00
_cell.angle_beta   90.00
_cell.angle_gamma   90.00
#
_symmetry.space_group_name_H-M   'P 1'
#
loop_
_entity.id
_entity.type
_entity.pdbx_description
1 polymer ?
#
loop_
_entity_poly.entity_id
_entity_poly.type
_entity_poly.pdbx_seq_one_letter_code
_entity_poly.pdbx_strand_id
1 'polypeptide(L)'
;MQSTLINQALELLVFGMGTVYVFLILLVIAINLMSRLIATLFPEPAIPEEHPPFAEHNNNLPNQQTLAAIQAAIHQHRTKQSRD
;
A
#
# COMPACT_ATOMS: atom_id res chain seq x y z
N MET A 1 48.01 -13.82 14.14
CA MET A 1 48.08 -12.34 14.25
C MET A 1 47.29 -11.60 13.17
N GLN A 2 47.00 -12.18 11.98
CA GLN A 2 46.36 -11.45 10.86
C GLN A 2 44.82 -11.58 10.80
N SER A 3 44.27 -12.68 11.32
CA SER A 3 42.82 -12.94 11.40
C SER A 3 42.06 -11.93 12.28
N THR A 4 42.74 -11.26 13.21
CA THR A 4 42.12 -10.31 14.15
C THR A 4 41.75 -8.98 13.48
N LEU A 5 42.52 -8.53 12.49
CA LEU A 5 42.30 -7.24 11.81
C LEU A 5 41.07 -7.31 10.90
N ILE A 6 40.94 -8.41 10.15
CA ILE A 6 39.77 -8.66 9.29
C ILE A 6 38.51 -8.83 10.12
N ASN A 7 38.58 -9.54 11.25
CA ASN A 7 37.43 -9.64 12.17
C ASN A 7 37.03 -8.27 12.74
N GLN A 8 38.00 -7.45 13.16
CA GLN A 8 37.69 -6.09 13.66
C GLN A 8 37.08 -5.21 12.58
N ALA A 9 37.57 -5.28 11.35
CA ALA A 9 37.00 -4.54 10.22
C ALA A 9 35.57 -5.01 9.91
N LEU A 10 35.31 -6.32 10.01
CA LEU A 10 33.99 -6.90 9.78
C LEU A 10 33.01 -6.50 10.89
N GLU A 11 33.42 -6.58 12.16
CA GLU A 11 32.63 -6.11 13.31
C GLU A 11 32.28 -4.63 13.16
N LEU A 12 33.25 -3.79 12.78
CA LEU A 12 33.02 -2.36 12.57
C LEU A 12 32.05 -2.09 11.42
N LEU A 13 32.16 -2.83 10.30
CA LEU A 13 31.25 -2.70 9.16
C LEU A 13 29.82 -3.09 9.55
N VAL A 14 29.66 -4.25 10.21
CA VAL A 14 28.35 -4.74 10.63
C VAL A 14 27.73 -3.80 11.66
N PHE A 15 28.53 -3.27 12.59
CA PHE A 15 28.05 -2.31 13.59
C PHE A 15 27.67 -0.97 12.94
N GLY A 16 28.50 -0.42 12.06
CA GLY A 16 28.24 0.83 11.36
C GLY A 16 27.00 0.73 10.47
N MET A 17 26.93 -0.29 9.62
CA MET A 17 25.78 -0.49 8.73
C MET A 17 24.52 -0.89 9.49
N GLY A 18 24.65 -1.70 10.55
CA GLY A 18 23.53 -2.13 11.38
C GLY A 18 22.89 -0.99 12.17
N THR A 19 23.69 -0.11 12.77
CA THR A 19 23.16 1.06 13.50
C THR A 19 22.42 2.02 12.58
N VAL A 20 22.97 2.30 11.40
CA VAL A 20 22.31 3.13 10.38
C VAL A 20 21.00 2.46 9.92
N TYR A 21 21.02 1.15 9.66
CA TYR A 21 19.81 0.43 9.24
C TYR A 21 18.70 0.48 10.30
N VAL A 22 19.04 0.23 11.58
CA VAL A 22 18.09 0.34 12.69
C VAL A 22 17.55 1.76 12.83
N PHE A 23 18.42 2.76 12.69
CA PHE A 23 18.02 4.16 12.74
C PHE A 23 17.03 4.52 11.63
N LEU A 24 17.28 4.07 10.39
CA LEU A 24 16.37 4.28 9.26
C LEU A 24 15.03 3.55 9.48
N ILE A 25 15.03 2.32 9.99
CA ILE A 25 13.79 1.62 10.35
C ILE A 25 12.97 2.42 11.36
N LEU A 26 13.62 2.92 12.42
CA LEU A 26 12.95 3.76 13.41
C LEU A 26 12.37 5.04 12.78
N LEU A 27 13.11 5.66 11.87
CA LEU A 27 12.65 6.84 11.13
C LEU A 27 11.43 6.53 10.26
N VAL A 28 11.44 5.41 9.54
CA VAL A 28 10.30 4.95 8.74
C VAL A 28 9.09 4.68 9.62
N ILE A 29 9.26 4.04 10.77
CA ILE A 29 8.17 3.81 11.73
C ILE A 29 7.61 5.15 12.24
N ALA A 30 8.48 6.11 12.56
CA ALA A 30 8.06 7.44 13.02
C ALA A 30 7.26 8.19 11.94
N ILE A 31 7.69 8.14 10.68
CA ILE A 31 6.97 8.75 9.55
C ILE A 31 5.61 8.06 9.34
N ASN A 32 5.56 6.73 9.42
CA ASN A 32 4.30 5.98 9.32
C ASN A 32 3.35 6.31 10.47
N LEU A 33 3.88 6.46 11.68
CA LEU A 33 3.09 6.86 12.84
C LEU A 33 2.54 8.27 12.66
N MET A 34 3.36 9.22 12.20
CA MET A 34 2.87 10.55 11.83
C MET A 34 1.78 10.47 10.76
N SER A 35 1.98 9.69 9.70
CA SER A 35 0.97 9.52 8.63
C SER A 35 -0.36 9.00 9.19
N ARG A 36 -0.33 8.00 10.06
CA ARG A 36 -1.54 7.47 10.73
C ARG A 36 -2.18 8.49 11.68
N LEU A 37 -1.39 9.19 12.47
CA LEU A 37 -1.88 10.21 13.39
C LEU A 37 -2.53 11.37 12.63
N ILE A 38 -1.91 11.82 11.54
CA ILE A 38 -2.45 12.86 10.66
C ILE A 38 -3.78 12.38 10.04
N ALA A 39 -3.82 11.18 9.46
CA ALA A 39 -5.05 10.64 8.87
C ALA A 39 -6.20 10.46 9.88
N THR A 40 -5.87 10.21 11.16
CA THR A 40 -6.87 10.02 12.22
C THR A 40 -7.33 11.34 12.85
N LEU A 41 -6.42 12.29 13.05
CA LEU A 41 -6.69 13.57 13.73
C LEU A 41 -7.18 14.66 12.78
N PHE A 42 -6.73 14.61 11.53
CA PHE A 42 -7.19 15.46 10.42
C PHE A 42 -7.63 14.55 9.28
N PRO A 43 -8.78 13.88 9.40
CA PRO A 43 -9.41 13.27 8.24
C PRO A 43 -9.71 14.39 7.25
N GLU A 44 -8.84 14.52 6.24
CA GLU A 44 -9.10 15.32 5.06
C GLU A 44 -10.48 14.86 4.56
N PRO A 45 -11.49 15.74 4.43
CA PRO A 45 -12.74 15.35 3.81
C PRO A 45 -12.35 14.77 2.45
N ALA A 46 -12.75 13.52 2.20
CA ALA A 46 -12.49 12.84 0.94
C ALA A 46 -13.03 13.73 -0.18
N ILE A 47 -12.17 14.57 -0.74
CA ILE A 47 -12.36 15.12 -2.06
C ILE A 47 -12.42 13.85 -2.90
N PRO A 48 -13.51 13.60 -3.65
CA PRO A 48 -13.52 12.49 -4.57
C PRO A 48 -12.26 12.66 -5.43
N GLU A 49 -11.27 11.82 -5.20
CA GLU A 49 -10.14 11.72 -6.11
C GLU A 49 -10.82 11.31 -7.42
N GLU A 50 -10.85 12.23 -8.38
CA GLU A 50 -10.88 11.86 -9.79
C GLU A 50 -9.58 11.09 -10.05
N HIS A 51 -9.50 9.86 -9.52
CA HIS A 51 -8.50 8.90 -9.95
C HIS A 51 -8.79 8.69 -11.44
N PRO A 52 -7.87 9.06 -12.35
CA PRO A 52 -7.91 8.42 -13.66
C PRO A 52 -7.78 6.92 -13.39
N PRO A 53 -8.57 6.07 -14.06
CA PRO A 53 -8.74 4.68 -13.67
C PRO A 53 -7.45 3.91 -14.00
N PHE A 54 -6.50 3.90 -13.06
CA PHE A 54 -5.42 2.94 -13.06
C PHE A 54 -5.84 1.78 -12.17
N ALA A 55 -6.25 0.73 -12.87
CA ALA A 55 -6.72 -0.54 -12.38
C ALA A 55 -5.86 -1.13 -11.26
N GLU A 56 -6.41 -1.20 -10.05
CA GLU A 56 -6.00 -2.22 -9.09
C GLU A 56 -6.69 -3.54 -9.47
N HIS A 57 -5.96 -4.33 -10.26
CA HIS A 57 -6.24 -5.74 -10.41
C HIS A 57 -5.74 -6.50 -9.17
N ASN A 58 -6.61 -7.38 -8.68
CA ASN A 58 -6.34 -8.61 -7.92
C ASN A 58 -6.61 -8.59 -6.41
N ASN A 59 -7.88 -8.50 -6.04
CA ASN A 59 -8.43 -9.48 -5.10
C ASN A 59 -9.36 -10.40 -5.89
N ASN A 60 -9.01 -11.69 -5.93
CA ASN A 60 -9.64 -12.75 -6.73
C ASN A 60 -11.00 -13.18 -6.15
N LEU A 61 -11.82 -12.22 -5.72
CA LEU A 61 -13.23 -12.37 -5.44
C LEU A 61 -13.94 -11.17 -6.07
N PRO A 62 -14.98 -11.38 -6.89
CA PRO A 62 -15.81 -10.28 -7.37
C PRO A 62 -16.32 -9.49 -6.16
N ASN A 63 -15.84 -8.25 -6.02
CA ASN A 63 -16.31 -7.33 -5.00
C ASN A 63 -17.84 -7.23 -5.11
N GLN A 64 -18.56 -7.08 -3.99
CA GLN A 64 -20.03 -7.05 -4.01
C GLN A 64 -20.58 -5.97 -4.96
N GLN A 65 -19.82 -4.89 -5.13
CA GLN A 65 -20.11 -3.81 -6.07
C GLN A 65 -19.98 -4.24 -7.54
N THR A 66 -19.01 -5.08 -7.91
CA THR A 66 -18.91 -5.58 -9.29
C THR A 66 -20.00 -6.59 -9.60
N LEU A 67 -20.41 -7.43 -8.63
CA LEU A 67 -21.57 -8.32 -8.79
C LEU A 67 -22.87 -7.52 -9.01
N ALA A 68 -23.10 -6.47 -8.24
CA ALA A 68 -24.27 -5.60 -8.40
C ALA A 68 -24.27 -4.88 -9.76
N ALA A 69 -23.11 -4.39 -10.21
CA ALA A 69 -22.96 -3.74 -11.51
C ALA A 69 -23.23 -4.71 -12.68
N ILE A 70 -22.73 -5.95 -12.60
CA ILE A 70 -22.99 -7.00 -13.60
C ILE A 70 -24.48 -7.35 -13.64
N GLN A 71 -25.13 -7.49 -12.48
CA GLN A 71 -26.57 -7.77 -12.41
C GLN A 71 -27.40 -6.62 -13.00
N ALA A 72 -27.04 -5.37 -12.73
CA ALA A 72 -27.68 -4.20 -13.31
C ALA A 72 -27.52 -4.16 -14.84
N ALA A 73 -26.33 -4.45 -15.35
CA ALA A 73 -26.04 -4.50 -16.77
C ALA A 73 -26.86 -5.59 -17.50
N ILE A 74 -26.97 -6.79 -16.92
CA ILE A 74 -27.79 -7.88 -17.48
C ILE A 74 -29.27 -7.50 -17.49
N HIS A 75 -29.77 -6.91 -16.40
CA HIS A 75 -31.15 -6.47 -16.32
C HIS A 75 -31.46 -5.43 -17.40
N GLN A 76 -30.57 -4.44 -17.57
CA GLN A 76 -30.69 -3.39 -18.57
C GLN A 76 -30.67 -3.94 -20.00
N HIS A 77 -29.78 -4.89 -20.30
CA HIS A 77 -29.73 -5.56 -21.59
C HIS A 77 -31.03 -6.32 -21.89
N ARG A 78 -31.59 -7.06 -20.91
CA ARG A 78 -32.84 -7.81 -21.10
C ARG A 78 -34.03 -6.89 -21.36
N THR A 79 -34.14 -5.78 -20.62
CA THR A 79 -35.19 -4.78 -20.86
C THR A 79 -35.03 -4.02 -22.17
N LYS A 80 -33.79 -3.89 -22.67
CA LYS A 80 -33.50 -3.25 -23.95
C LYS A 80 -33.80 -4.19 -25.13
N GLN A 81 -33.51 -5.49 -24.97
CA GLN A 81 -33.79 -6.52 -25.97
C GLN A 81 -35.31 -6.78 -26.16
N SER A 82 -36.14 -6.51 -25.16
CA SER A 82 -37.61 -6.65 -25.26
C SER A 82 -38.31 -5.40 -25.83
N ARG A 83 -37.56 -4.39 -26.26
CA ARG A 83 -38.10 -3.12 -26.81
C ARG A 83 -37.82 -2.94 -28.32
N ASP A 84 -37.18 -3.93 -28.94
CA ASP A 84 -37.17 -4.16 -30.40
C ASP A 84 -38.08 -5.37 -30.72
#